data_AF-A0A829WXS5-F1
#
_entry.id   AF-A0A829WXS5-F1
#
_cell.length_a   1.000
_cell.length_b   1.000
_cell.length_c   1.000
_cell.angle_alpha   90.00
_cell.angle_beta   90.00
_cell.angle_gamma   90.00
#
_symmetry.space_group_name_H-M   'P 1'
#
loop_
_entity.id
_entity.type
_entity.pdbx_description
1 polymer ?
#
loop_
_entity_poly.entity_id
_entity_poly.type
_entity_poly.pdbx_seq_one_letter_code
_entity_poly.pdbx_strand_id
1 'polypeptide(L)'
;MSFRGILSPHRSLQSHEMDIPPSLQEAAEAYLQREPRLLMAKGTLPEIAAQLQVRVPEQARLLMQDMLDLAELYSTVSGHRNLRVRLEKITTDSCRKFHVDCVDLRLLRTYVGPGVQWTADQGHSVCEAPTGAVVFLKGKHFPGWEGAEKILHRSPPLSSRPAAERVRLLLTIDEASACADANFDMVA
;
A
#
# COMPACT_ATOMS: atom_id res chain seq x y z
N MET A 1 13.95 4.56 -11.74
CA MET A 1 14.26 3.45 -10.79
C MET A 1 13.58 2.19 -11.30
N SER A 2 14.23 1.02 -11.25
CA SER A 2 13.65 -0.21 -11.80
C SER A 2 13.08 -1.11 -10.69
N PHE A 3 11.76 -1.17 -10.61
CA PHE A 3 11.05 -2.12 -9.74
C PHE A 3 10.85 -3.50 -10.39
N ARG A 4 11.46 -3.76 -11.55
CA ARG A 4 11.34 -5.06 -12.24
C ARG A 4 12.00 -6.22 -11.52
N GLY A 5 12.88 -5.94 -10.55
CA GLY A 5 13.52 -6.97 -9.73
C GLY A 5 12.50 -7.90 -9.04
N ILE A 6 11.33 -7.38 -8.66
CA ILE A 6 10.24 -8.13 -8.04
C ILE A 6 9.73 -9.25 -8.93
N LEU A 7 9.83 -9.13 -10.26
CA LEU A 7 9.37 -10.16 -11.18
C LEU A 7 10.25 -11.41 -11.18
N SER A 8 11.44 -11.35 -10.56
CA SER A 8 12.33 -12.52 -10.42
C SER A 8 11.66 -13.62 -9.60
N PRO A 9 11.73 -14.90 -9.99
CA PRO A 9 11.07 -16.00 -9.27
C PRO A 9 11.43 -16.08 -7.78
N HIS A 10 12.69 -15.81 -7.42
CA HIS A 10 13.20 -15.92 -6.05
C HIS A 10 12.98 -14.66 -5.20
N ARG A 11 12.17 -13.69 -5.65
CA ARG A 11 11.92 -12.47 -4.89
C ARG A 11 10.42 -12.29 -4.66
N SER A 12 9.97 -12.26 -3.41
CA SER A 12 8.58 -11.95 -3.06
C SER A 12 8.37 -10.56 -2.49
N LEU A 13 9.46 -9.85 -2.17
CA LEU A 13 9.43 -8.48 -1.66
C LEU A 13 10.52 -7.64 -2.32
N GLN A 14 10.18 -6.41 -2.70
CA GLN A 14 11.14 -5.39 -3.11
C GLN A 14 10.72 -4.06 -2.48
N SER A 15 11.60 -3.48 -1.65
CA SER A 15 11.42 -2.16 -1.06
C SER A 15 12.40 -1.18 -1.70
N HIS A 16 11.96 0.04 -1.98
CA HIS A 16 12.83 1.17 -2.36
C HIS A 16 12.50 2.34 -1.44
N GLU A 17 13.55 2.91 -0.87
CA GLU A 17 13.44 4.19 -0.18
C GLU A 17 13.15 5.28 -1.21
N MET A 18 12.13 6.05 -0.91
CA MET A 18 11.74 7.22 -1.67
C MET A 18 11.39 8.31 -0.68
N ASP A 19 12.05 9.45 -0.82
CA ASP A 19 11.77 10.60 0.02
C ASP A 19 10.32 11.05 -0.17
N ILE A 20 9.73 11.57 0.92
CA ILE A 20 8.49 12.34 0.86
C ILE A 20 8.92 13.81 0.90
N PRO A 21 8.79 14.55 -0.21
CA PRO A 21 9.05 15.98 -0.20
C PRO A 21 8.15 16.68 0.83
N PRO A 22 8.61 17.77 1.49
CA PRO A 22 7.83 18.46 2.51
C PRO A 22 6.40 18.81 2.08
N SER A 23 6.21 19.23 0.81
CA SER A 23 4.89 19.56 0.27
C SER A 23 3.95 18.35 0.14
N LEU A 24 4.50 17.16 -0.16
CA LEU A 24 3.73 15.91 -0.18
C LEU A 24 3.39 15.45 1.24
N GLN A 25 4.31 15.66 2.18
CA GLN A 25 4.09 15.39 3.60
C GLN A 25 2.94 16.25 4.15
N GLU A 26 2.97 17.56 3.88
CA GLU A 26 1.89 18.50 4.26
C GLU A 26 0.53 18.08 3.67
N ALA A 27 0.50 17.68 2.40
CA ALA A 27 -0.73 17.19 1.75
C ALA A 27 -1.25 15.90 2.42
N ALA A 28 -0.36 14.97 2.79
CA ALA A 28 -0.72 13.74 3.49
C ALA A 28 -1.25 13.99 4.90
N GLU A 29 -0.62 14.89 5.65
CA GLU A 29 -1.07 15.29 7.00
C GLU A 29 -2.42 16.03 6.96
N ALA A 30 -2.60 16.93 6.00
CA ALA A 30 -3.88 17.61 5.78
C ALA A 30 -4.99 16.60 5.45
N TYR A 31 -4.71 15.62 4.56
CA TYR A 31 -5.64 14.54 4.26
C TYR A 31 -6.00 13.76 5.53
N LEU A 32 -5.00 13.39 6.33
CA LEU A 32 -5.18 12.61 7.54
C LEU A 32 -6.11 13.28 8.56
N GLN A 33 -6.09 14.60 8.67
CA GLN A 33 -6.92 15.34 9.63
C GLN A 33 -8.37 15.51 9.19
N ARG A 34 -8.62 15.75 7.89
CA ARG A 34 -9.92 16.30 7.44
C ARG A 34 -10.75 15.37 6.56
N GLU A 35 -10.11 14.41 5.91
CA GLU A 35 -10.73 13.65 4.82
C GLU A 35 -11.36 12.32 5.27
N PRO A 36 -12.08 11.60 4.39
CA PRO A 36 -12.65 10.30 4.73
C PRO A 36 -11.59 9.28 5.19
N ARG A 37 -12.02 8.31 6.00
CA ARG A 37 -11.15 7.20 6.44
C ARG A 37 -10.61 6.38 5.26
N LEU A 38 -11.41 6.24 4.20
CA LEU A 38 -11.11 5.40 3.04
C LEU A 38 -11.46 6.15 1.76
N LEU A 39 -10.48 6.29 0.88
CA LEU A 39 -10.67 6.70 -0.51
C LEU A 39 -10.27 5.54 -1.41
N MET A 40 -11.17 5.16 -2.30
CA MET A 40 -10.96 4.07 -3.25
C MET A 40 -11.35 4.49 -4.65
N ALA A 41 -10.53 4.11 -5.63
CA ALA A 41 -10.80 4.22 -7.06
C ALA A 41 -10.44 2.90 -7.74
N LYS A 42 -11.16 2.54 -8.80
CA LYS A 42 -10.98 1.28 -9.52
C LYS A 42 -11.19 1.48 -11.02
N GLY A 43 -10.42 0.78 -11.83
CA GLY A 43 -10.52 0.80 -13.29
C GLY A 43 -9.17 0.99 -13.95
N THR A 44 -9.19 1.46 -15.18
CA THR A 44 -8.01 1.92 -15.92
C THR A 44 -7.44 3.22 -15.33
N LEU A 45 -6.20 3.57 -15.67
CA LEU A 45 -5.57 4.80 -15.18
C LEU A 45 -6.41 6.07 -15.47
N PRO A 46 -6.98 6.28 -16.68
CA PRO A 46 -7.86 7.43 -16.92
C PRO A 46 -9.12 7.44 -16.05
N GLU A 47 -9.73 6.28 -15.83
CA GLU A 47 -10.92 6.16 -14.98
C GLU A 47 -10.60 6.41 -13.50
N ILE A 48 -9.44 5.95 -13.03
CA ILE A 48 -8.94 6.22 -11.69
C ILE A 48 -8.66 7.72 -11.53
N ALA A 49 -7.98 8.35 -12.49
CA ALA A 49 -7.70 9.78 -12.47
C ALA A 49 -8.99 10.60 -12.41
N ALA A 50 -10.00 10.27 -13.23
CA ALA A 50 -11.30 10.94 -13.21
C ALA A 50 -12.01 10.79 -11.86
N GLN A 51 -12.00 9.58 -11.27
CA GLN A 51 -12.59 9.34 -9.95
C GLN A 51 -11.89 10.11 -8.83
N LEU A 52 -10.55 10.12 -8.83
CA LEU A 52 -9.76 10.82 -7.83
C LEU A 52 -9.92 12.34 -7.97
N GLN A 53 -9.96 12.88 -9.19
CA GLN A 53 -10.12 14.31 -9.42
C GLN A 53 -11.42 14.88 -8.82
N VAL A 54 -12.48 14.07 -8.75
CA VAL A 54 -13.77 14.47 -8.15
C VAL A 54 -13.75 14.33 -6.63
N ARG A 55 -13.01 13.37 -6.08
CA ARG A 55 -13.09 12.97 -4.66
C ARG A 55 -11.95 13.52 -3.80
N VAL A 56 -10.83 13.87 -4.40
CA VAL A 56 -9.66 14.40 -3.69
C VAL A 56 -9.79 15.93 -3.59
N PRO A 57 -9.69 16.51 -2.38
CA PRO A 57 -9.72 17.96 -2.22
C PRO A 57 -8.47 18.62 -2.80
N GLU A 58 -8.55 19.91 -3.08
CA GLU A 58 -7.45 20.68 -3.67
C GLU A 58 -6.15 20.59 -2.86
N GLN A 59 -6.25 20.61 -1.53
CA GLN A 59 -5.11 20.56 -0.62
C GLN A 59 -4.38 19.20 -0.65
N ALA A 60 -5.04 18.14 -1.14
CA ALA A 60 -4.46 16.82 -1.30
C ALA A 60 -4.09 16.49 -2.77
N ARG A 61 -4.02 17.50 -3.66
CA ARG A 61 -3.66 17.28 -5.07
C ARG A 61 -2.28 16.65 -5.27
N LEU A 62 -1.28 17.03 -4.47
CA LEU A 62 0.05 16.41 -4.54
C LEU A 62 0.00 14.93 -4.16
N LEU A 63 -0.84 14.57 -3.20
CA LEU A 63 -1.08 13.18 -2.82
C LEU A 63 -1.74 12.40 -3.96
N MET A 64 -2.75 12.98 -4.61
CA MET A 64 -3.38 12.38 -5.80
C MET A 64 -2.38 12.15 -6.93
N GLN A 65 -1.49 13.13 -7.19
CA GLN A 65 -0.49 12.98 -8.24
C GLN A 65 0.46 11.81 -7.94
N ASP A 66 0.98 11.73 -6.71
CA ASP A 66 1.85 10.62 -6.30
C ASP A 66 1.13 9.27 -6.39
N MET A 67 -0.16 9.21 -6.01
CA MET A 67 -0.98 8.01 -6.17
C MET A 67 -1.12 7.58 -7.64
N LEU A 68 -1.27 8.53 -8.57
CA LEU A 68 -1.39 8.24 -9.99
C LEU A 68 -0.05 7.79 -10.59
N ASP A 69 1.05 8.43 -10.20
CA ASP A 69 2.40 8.05 -10.64
C ASP A 69 2.74 6.62 -10.17
N LEU A 70 2.36 6.27 -8.93
CA LEU A 70 2.53 4.91 -8.41
C LEU A 70 1.58 3.89 -9.05
N ALA A 71 0.38 4.31 -9.45
CA ALA A 71 -0.53 3.45 -10.21
C ALA A 71 0.02 3.14 -11.60
N GLU A 72 0.62 4.12 -12.28
CA GLU A 72 1.31 3.92 -13.55
C GLU A 72 2.53 3.01 -13.41
N LEU A 73 3.33 3.22 -12.35
CA LEU A 73 4.43 2.34 -12.00
C LEU A 73 3.95 0.90 -11.78
N TYR A 74 2.90 0.71 -10.97
CA TYR A 74 2.32 -0.61 -10.72
C TYR A 74 1.83 -1.27 -12.01
N SER A 75 1.12 -0.54 -12.87
CA SER A 75 0.67 -1.02 -14.18
C SER A 75 1.85 -1.49 -15.04
N THR A 76 2.93 -0.70 -15.06
CA THR A 76 4.15 -1.02 -15.82
C THR A 76 4.87 -2.26 -15.30
N VAL A 77 4.91 -2.45 -13.98
CA VAL A 77 5.59 -3.59 -13.35
C VAL A 77 4.75 -4.86 -13.45
N SER A 78 3.46 -4.79 -13.14
CA SER A 78 2.56 -5.95 -13.08
C SER A 78 1.99 -6.36 -14.44
N GLY A 79 1.87 -5.43 -15.38
CA GLY A 79 1.14 -5.63 -16.63
C GLY A 79 -0.39 -5.53 -16.51
N HIS A 80 -0.93 -5.29 -15.30
CA HIS A 80 -2.37 -5.13 -15.09
C HIS A 80 -2.83 -3.75 -15.57
N ARG A 81 -3.90 -3.73 -16.37
CA ARG A 81 -4.52 -2.48 -16.86
C ARG A 81 -5.66 -1.98 -15.99
N ASN A 82 -6.36 -2.89 -15.33
CA ASN A 82 -7.44 -2.57 -14.40
C ASN A 82 -6.91 -2.71 -12.99
N LEU A 83 -6.88 -1.59 -12.27
CA LEU A 83 -6.28 -1.48 -10.95
C LEU A 83 -7.34 -1.13 -9.91
N ARG A 84 -6.98 -1.31 -8.65
CA ARG A 84 -7.67 -0.74 -7.51
C ARG A 84 -6.66 0.06 -6.69
N VAL A 85 -6.96 1.33 -6.48
CA VAL A 85 -6.16 2.28 -5.69
C VAL A 85 -6.93 2.57 -4.41
N ARG A 86 -6.28 2.35 -3.26
CA ARG A 86 -6.86 2.54 -1.93
C ARG A 86 -5.94 3.40 -1.08
N LEU A 87 -6.44 4.54 -0.61
CA LEU A 87 -5.80 5.37 0.41
C LEU A 87 -6.61 5.24 1.70
N GLU A 88 -5.98 4.82 2.78
CA GLU A 88 -6.68 4.51 4.03
C GLU A 88 -5.98 5.08 5.26
N LYS A 89 -6.80 5.63 6.17
CA LYS A 89 -6.44 6.00 7.53
C LYS A 89 -6.59 4.77 8.43
N ILE A 90 -5.48 4.29 8.98
CA ILE A 90 -5.43 3.11 9.83
C ILE A 90 -5.04 3.53 11.25
N THR A 91 -5.89 3.21 12.23
CA THR A 91 -5.68 3.48 13.65
C THR A 91 -5.82 2.22 14.52
N THR A 92 -6.02 1.06 13.90
CA THR A 92 -6.27 -0.23 14.56
C THR A 92 -5.20 -1.26 14.18
N ASP A 93 -5.11 -2.35 14.95
CA ASP A 93 -4.20 -3.47 14.68
C ASP A 93 -4.77 -4.49 13.67
N SER A 94 -5.52 -4.00 12.68
CA SER A 94 -6.02 -4.83 11.59
C SER A 94 -4.84 -5.38 10.78
N CYS A 95 -4.91 -6.66 10.39
CA CYS A 95 -3.85 -7.36 9.67
C CYS A 95 -2.50 -7.45 10.43
N ARG A 96 -2.51 -7.50 11.78
CA ARG A 96 -1.31 -7.67 12.63
C ARG A 96 -0.66 -9.06 12.59
N LYS A 97 -1.33 -10.06 12.01
CA LYS A 97 -0.77 -11.42 11.87
C LYS A 97 0.05 -11.48 10.59
N PHE A 98 1.22 -12.13 10.65
CA PHE A 98 2.02 -12.39 9.47
C PHE A 98 1.27 -13.27 8.48
N HIS A 99 1.17 -12.83 7.23
CA HIS A 99 0.43 -13.51 6.17
C HIS A 99 1.01 -13.19 4.80
N VAL A 100 0.44 -13.83 3.78
CA VAL A 100 0.60 -13.45 2.36
C VAL A 100 -0.78 -13.13 1.83
N ASP A 101 -0.88 -12.03 1.09
CA ASP A 101 -2.13 -11.57 0.49
C ASP A 101 -2.61 -12.53 -0.61
N CYS A 102 -3.93 -12.68 -0.76
CA CYS A 102 -4.54 -13.42 -1.86
C CYS A 102 -4.74 -12.51 -3.09
N VAL A 103 -3.65 -11.93 -3.56
CA VAL A 103 -3.57 -11.06 -4.76
C VAL A 103 -2.44 -11.55 -5.66
N ASP A 104 -2.31 -10.99 -6.86
CA ASP A 104 -1.14 -11.22 -7.71
C ASP A 104 0.05 -10.43 -7.17
N LEU A 105 -0.03 -9.10 -7.24
CA LEU A 105 1.02 -8.19 -6.81
C LEU A 105 0.40 -7.01 -6.06
N ARG A 106 1.05 -6.54 -5.01
CA ARG A 106 0.61 -5.37 -4.26
C ARG A 106 1.73 -4.35 -4.14
N LEU A 107 1.42 -3.09 -4.45
CA LEU A 107 2.25 -1.95 -4.08
C LEU A 107 1.70 -1.32 -2.80
N LEU A 108 2.60 -0.97 -1.89
CA LEU A 108 2.33 -0.24 -0.67
C LEU A 108 3.18 1.03 -0.62
N ARG A 109 2.59 2.13 -0.14
CA ARG A 109 3.32 3.33 0.29
C ARG A 109 2.68 3.91 1.54
N THR A 110 3.45 4.06 2.61
CA THR A 110 2.96 4.73 3.84
C THR A 110 3.41 6.18 3.83
N TYR A 111 2.47 7.12 3.73
CA TYR A 111 2.77 8.56 3.73
C TYR A 111 2.96 9.12 5.14
N VAL A 112 2.19 8.61 6.11
CA VAL A 112 2.28 9.01 7.51
C VAL A 112 2.30 7.76 8.37
N GLY A 113 3.14 7.73 9.40
CA GLY A 113 3.25 6.62 10.34
C GLY A 113 4.16 5.48 9.86
N PRO A 114 4.19 4.36 10.60
CA PRO A 114 5.11 3.25 10.33
C PRO A 114 4.81 2.47 9.05
N GLY A 115 5.84 1.97 8.37
CA GLY A 115 5.68 1.15 7.17
C GLY A 115 5.21 -0.28 7.43
N VAL A 116 5.01 -1.04 6.35
CA VAL A 116 4.71 -2.48 6.43
C VAL A 116 5.86 -3.23 7.10
N GLN A 117 5.53 -4.25 7.90
CA GLN A 117 6.52 -5.15 8.49
C GLN A 117 6.59 -6.47 7.74
N TRP A 118 7.76 -7.09 7.69
CA TRP A 118 7.94 -8.41 7.07
C TRP A 118 8.97 -9.28 7.79
N THR A 119 8.93 -10.58 7.49
CA THR A 119 9.79 -11.61 8.07
C THR A 119 10.00 -12.76 7.08
N ALA A 120 11.20 -13.35 7.10
CA ALA A 120 11.54 -14.58 6.39
C ALA A 120 11.53 -15.83 7.31
N ASP A 121 11.43 -15.62 8.62
CA ASP A 121 11.64 -16.62 9.66
C ASP A 121 10.46 -16.66 10.64
N GLN A 122 9.24 -16.55 10.12
CA GLN A 122 8.00 -16.65 10.91
C GLN A 122 7.91 -15.67 12.10
N GLY A 123 8.61 -14.53 12.01
CA GLY A 123 8.57 -13.45 12.98
C GLY A 123 9.68 -13.48 14.03
N HIS A 124 10.67 -14.37 13.91
CA HIS A 124 11.87 -14.32 14.75
C HIS A 124 12.67 -13.04 14.49
N SER A 125 12.76 -12.63 13.23
CA SER A 125 13.35 -11.38 12.77
C SER A 125 12.31 -10.58 12.00
N VAL A 126 12.07 -9.35 12.43
CA VAL A 126 11.08 -8.45 11.81
C VAL A 126 11.78 -7.22 11.25
N CYS A 127 11.63 -7.02 9.95
CA CYS A 127 12.01 -5.78 9.29
C CYS A 127 10.77 -4.87 9.15
N GLU A 128 10.99 -3.56 9.11
CA GLU A 128 9.95 -2.55 8.90
C GLU A 128 10.39 -1.61 7.78
N ALA A 129 9.48 -1.26 6.88
CA ALA A 129 9.76 -0.29 5.83
C ALA A 129 9.83 1.11 6.45
N PRO A 130 10.81 1.94 6.07
CA PRO A 130 10.78 3.34 6.47
C PRO A 130 9.55 4.03 5.89
N THR A 131 9.04 5.04 6.59
CA THR A 131 7.95 5.89 6.07
C THR A 131 8.35 6.45 4.71
N GLY A 132 7.41 6.47 3.77
CA GLY A 132 7.64 6.93 2.40
C GLY A 132 8.14 5.88 1.41
N ALA A 133 8.71 4.76 1.89
CA ALA A 133 9.18 3.70 1.01
C ALA A 133 8.06 3.14 0.13
N VAL A 134 8.42 2.79 -1.10
CA VAL A 134 7.57 2.04 -2.03
C VAL A 134 7.93 0.57 -1.93
N VAL A 135 6.97 -0.25 -1.53
CA VAL A 135 7.15 -1.68 -1.32
C VAL A 135 6.25 -2.47 -2.26
N PHE A 136 6.84 -3.38 -3.02
CA PHE A 136 6.10 -4.40 -3.76
C PHE A 136 6.13 -5.73 -3.02
N LEU A 137 4.97 -6.39 -2.95
CA LEU A 137 4.75 -7.69 -2.33
C LEU A 137 4.05 -8.62 -3.32
N LYS A 138 4.61 -9.82 -3.53
CA LYS A 138 3.91 -10.89 -4.24
C LYS A 138 2.85 -11.50 -3.35
N GLY A 139 1.67 -11.69 -3.89
CA GLY A 139 0.62 -12.48 -3.26
C GLY A 139 0.56 -13.90 -3.80
N LYS A 140 -0.37 -14.68 -3.25
CA LYS A 140 -0.56 -16.11 -3.58
C LYS A 140 -0.98 -16.36 -5.02
N HIS A 141 -1.55 -15.36 -5.70
CA HIS A 141 -1.96 -15.50 -7.10
C HIS A 141 -0.85 -15.14 -8.08
N PHE A 142 0.34 -14.73 -7.59
CA PHE A 142 1.46 -14.40 -8.46
C PHE A 142 1.87 -15.63 -9.30
N PRO A 143 2.07 -15.50 -10.63
CA PRO A 143 2.54 -16.60 -11.46
C PRO A 143 3.86 -17.19 -10.95
N GLY A 144 3.86 -18.48 -10.59
CA GLY A 144 5.03 -19.17 -10.03
C GLY A 144 5.18 -19.04 -8.51
N TRP A 145 4.14 -18.60 -7.79
CA TRP A 145 4.13 -18.45 -6.33
C TRP A 145 4.64 -19.69 -5.56
N GLU A 146 4.33 -20.90 -6.01
CA GLU A 146 4.75 -22.13 -5.31
C GLU A 146 6.28 -22.27 -5.17
N GLY A 147 7.04 -21.76 -6.15
CA GLY A 147 8.50 -21.79 -6.15
C GLY A 147 9.15 -20.50 -5.63
N ALA A 148 8.37 -19.52 -5.20
CA ALA A 148 8.89 -18.25 -4.70
C ALA A 148 9.39 -18.37 -3.25
N GLU A 149 10.40 -17.57 -2.91
CA GLU A 149 10.72 -17.32 -1.51
C GLU A 149 9.50 -16.69 -0.83
N LYS A 150 9.13 -17.17 0.36
CA LYS A 150 7.89 -16.75 1.03
C LYS A 150 8.23 -15.78 2.14
N ILE A 151 8.17 -14.48 1.83
CA ILE A 151 8.16 -13.44 2.84
C ILE A 151 6.74 -13.26 3.36
N LEU A 152 6.58 -13.32 4.68
CA LEU A 152 5.32 -12.99 5.34
C LEU A 152 5.34 -11.51 5.71
N HIS A 153 4.20 -10.84 5.56
CA HIS A 153 4.04 -9.43 5.94
C HIS A 153 2.87 -9.19 6.88
N ARG A 154 2.87 -8.04 7.53
CA ARG A 154 1.78 -7.57 8.38
C ARG A 154 1.74 -6.05 8.44
N SER A 155 0.60 -5.52 8.86
CA SER A 155 0.56 -4.17 9.41
C SER A 155 1.29 -4.14 10.75
N PRO A 156 2.13 -3.13 11.03
CA PRO A 156 2.73 -2.94 12.34
C PRO A 156 1.62 -2.83 13.42
N PRO A 157 1.81 -3.44 14.60
CA PRO A 157 0.88 -3.29 15.72
C PRO A 157 0.96 -1.85 16.23
N LEU A 158 -0.06 -1.05 15.97
CA LEU A 158 -0.13 0.37 16.31
C LEU A 158 -0.37 0.58 17.80
N SER A 159 -1.18 -0.27 18.44
CA SER A 159 -1.51 -0.14 19.86
C SER A 159 -0.27 -0.14 20.78
N SER A 160 0.79 -0.84 20.38
CA SER A 160 2.06 -0.92 21.12
C SER A 160 3.03 0.24 20.85
N ARG A 161 2.71 1.16 19.94
CA ARG A 161 3.59 2.28 19.57
C ARG A 161 3.34 3.53 20.42
N PRO A 162 4.27 4.51 20.42
CA PRO A 162 3.99 5.84 20.96
C PRO A 162 2.76 6.47 20.31
N ALA A 163 2.04 7.33 21.05
CA ALA A 163 0.76 7.91 20.61
C ALA A 163 0.84 8.58 19.22
N ALA A 164 1.95 9.27 18.93
CA ALA A 164 2.18 9.94 17.64
C ALA A 164 2.29 8.97 16.44
N GLU A 165 2.59 7.69 16.67
CA GLU A 165 2.75 6.67 15.64
C GLU A 165 1.54 5.72 15.54
N ARG A 166 0.47 5.94 16.32
CA ARG A 166 -0.72 5.07 16.32
C ARG A 166 -1.69 5.36 15.17
N VAL A 167 -1.22 6.06 14.15
CA VAL A 167 -1.98 6.41 12.97
C VAL A 167 -1.11 6.20 11.74
N ARG A 168 -1.72 5.70 10.67
CA ARG A 168 -1.06 5.55 9.37
C ARG A 168 -1.95 6.04 8.26
N LEU A 169 -1.35 6.69 7.27
CA LEU A 169 -1.97 6.94 5.97
C LEU A 169 -1.29 6.05 4.94
N LEU A 170 -1.98 4.97 4.54
CA LEU A 170 -1.42 3.93 3.69
C LEU A 170 -2.10 3.95 2.32
N LEU A 171 -1.28 4.02 1.27
CA LEU A 171 -1.66 3.68 -0.10
C LEU A 171 -1.43 2.20 -0.35
N THR A 172 -2.42 1.57 -0.97
CA THR A 172 -2.35 0.22 -1.52
C THR A 172 -2.82 0.25 -2.96
N ILE A 173 -2.07 -0.40 -3.85
CA ILE A 173 -2.44 -0.61 -5.25
C ILE A 173 -2.34 -2.09 -5.57
N ASP A 174 -3.40 -2.66 -6.12
CA ASP A 174 -3.48 -4.04 -6.58
C ASP A 174 -4.32 -4.17 -7.86
N GLU A 175 -4.37 -5.37 -8.44
CA GLU A 175 -5.23 -5.66 -9.58
C GLU A 175 -6.71 -5.49 -9.22
N ALA A 176 -7.53 -5.02 -10.16
CA ALA A 176 -8.95 -4.73 -9.91
C ALA A 176 -9.76 -5.95 -9.39
N SER A 177 -9.34 -7.17 -9.72
CA SER A 177 -9.97 -8.41 -9.26
C SER A 177 -9.46 -8.89 -7.89
N ALA A 178 -8.44 -8.25 -7.31
CA ALA A 178 -7.99 -8.53 -5.97
C ALA A 178 -9.21 -8.46 -5.03
N CYS A 179 -9.48 -9.53 -4.29
CA CYS A 179 -10.72 -9.68 -3.51
C CYS A 179 -11.10 -8.36 -2.83
N ALA A 180 -12.28 -7.86 -3.18
CA ALA A 180 -13.06 -7.03 -2.29
C ALA A 180 -13.69 -7.98 -1.25
N ASP A 181 -13.91 -7.47 -0.04
CA ASP A 181 -14.78 -8.08 0.96
C ASP A 181 -14.15 -9.16 1.87
N ALA A 182 -13.10 -8.77 2.60
CA ALA A 182 -13.22 -8.98 4.04
C ALA A 182 -14.10 -7.84 4.56
N ASN A 183 -15.39 -8.11 4.78
CA ASN A 183 -16.23 -7.31 5.66
C ASN A 183 -15.48 -7.16 6.99
N PHE A 184 -14.72 -6.08 7.15
CA PHE A 184 -14.46 -5.54 8.47
C PHE A 184 -15.66 -4.67 8.78
N ASP A 185 -16.69 -5.35 9.30
CA ASP A 185 -17.78 -4.83 10.10
C ASP A 185 -17.78 -3.31 10.27
N MET A 186 -18.73 -2.67 9.58
CA MET A 186 -19.48 -1.58 10.18
C MET A 186 -20.09 -2.10 11.49
N VAL A 187 -19.42 -1.87 12.60
CA VAL A 187 -20.07 -1.90 13.91
C VAL A 187 -19.87 -0.53 14.52
N ALA A 188 -21.02 0.17 14.56
CA ALA A 188 -21.48 1.23 15.47
C ALA A 188 -20.49 2.34 15.85
#